data_AF-M1DV06-F1
#
_entry.id   AF-M1DV06-F1
#
_cell.length_a   1.000
_cell.length_b   1.000
_cell.length_c   1.000
_cell.angle_alpha   90.00
_cell.angle_beta   90.00
_cell.angle_gamma   90.00
#
_symmetry.space_group_name_H-M   'P 1'
#
loop_
_entity.id
_entity.type
_entity.pdbx_description
1 polymer ?
#
loop_
_entity_poly.entity_id
_entity_poly.type
_entity_poly.pdbx_seq_one_letter_code
_entity_poly.pdbx_strand_id
1 'polypeptide(L)'
;MPVNLTANAISAINAGDVNSKPVVQVLDIKLIGTTQERYRLTLSDSESTQQAMLATQLNDRVKTGRVRKTSVIQLIEYICSTVQNRKIIVVLNMETIIPECEIIGNPKVIVESNLGAQKTTSNGASGSANLGNNGNLSAQRSAQASFANSKNLSAQNSGDAKK
;
A
#
# COMPACT_ATOMS: atom_id res chain seq x y z
N MET A 1 4.57 6.93 29.36
CA MET A 1 5.82 7.61 28.95
C MET A 1 5.66 8.01 27.48
N PRO A 2 6.31 9.09 27.00
CA PRO A 2 6.37 9.35 25.56
C PRO A 2 7.07 8.21 24.83
N VAL A 3 6.65 7.91 23.61
CA VAL A 3 7.16 6.80 22.80
C VAL A 3 8.01 7.36 21.67
N ASN A 4 9.32 7.14 21.75
CA ASN A 4 10.27 7.66 20.78
C ASN A 4 10.51 6.59 19.69
N LEU A 5 10.09 6.87 18.46
CA LEU A 5 10.51 6.09 17.29
C LEU A 5 11.94 6.48 16.91
N THR A 6 12.66 5.58 16.25
CA THR A 6 14.02 5.84 15.75
C THR A 6 13.92 6.68 14.47
N ALA A 7 14.00 8.01 14.61
CA ALA A 7 13.94 8.94 13.48
C ALA A 7 14.96 8.58 12.38
N ASN A 8 14.57 8.78 11.12
CA ASN A 8 15.33 8.41 9.91
C ASN A 8 15.72 6.92 9.77
N ALA A 9 15.17 6.01 10.58
CA ALA A 9 15.43 4.58 10.44
C ALA A 9 15.08 4.06 9.03
N ILE A 10 13.95 4.47 8.45
CA ILE A 10 13.56 4.01 7.11
C ILE A 10 14.55 4.53 6.06
N SER A 11 14.99 5.78 6.17
CA SER A 11 16.02 6.37 5.33
C SER A 11 17.35 5.60 5.42
N ALA A 12 17.79 5.24 6.63
CA ALA A 12 19.01 4.48 6.88
C ALA A 12 18.94 3.05 6.31
N ILE A 13 17.83 2.35 6.54
CA ILE A 13 17.59 1.01 5.99
C ILE A 13 17.57 1.05 4.46
N ASN A 14 16.91 2.05 3.87
CA ASN A 14 16.89 2.25 2.41
C ASN A 14 18.27 2.65 1.84
N ALA A 15 19.17 3.23 2.66
CA ALA A 15 20.55 3.49 2.29
C ALA A 15 21.46 2.24 2.44
N GLY A 16 21.01 1.22 3.15
CA GLY A 16 21.70 -0.06 3.33
C GLY A 16 22.12 -0.37 4.77
N ASP A 17 21.85 0.50 5.76
CA ASP A 17 22.10 0.14 7.16
C ASP A 17 21.04 -0.82 7.71
N VAL A 18 21.44 -2.08 7.84
CA VAL A 18 20.66 -3.17 8.44
C VAL A 18 21.26 -3.65 9.77
N ASN A 19 22.20 -2.89 10.35
CA ASN A 19 22.92 -3.26 11.58
C ASN A 19 22.30 -2.65 12.85
N SER A 20 21.54 -1.57 12.68
CA SER A 20 20.77 -0.93 13.75
C SER A 20 19.54 -1.78 14.15
N LYS A 21 18.98 -1.50 15.33
CA LYS A 21 17.72 -2.11 15.82
C LYS A 21 16.66 -1.05 16.05
N PRO A 22 16.09 -0.47 14.98
CA PRO A 22 15.21 0.69 15.10
C PRO A 22 13.84 0.34 15.68
N VAL A 23 13.30 1.28 16.45
CA VAL A 23 11.93 1.27 16.98
C VAL A 23 11.04 1.98 15.96
N VAL A 24 10.04 1.28 15.44
CA VAL A 24 9.14 1.73 14.36
C VAL A 24 7.69 1.38 14.67
N GLN A 25 6.74 2.15 14.13
CA GLN A 25 5.31 1.90 14.30
C GLN A 25 4.72 1.15 13.09
N VAL A 26 3.85 0.18 13.34
CA VAL A 26 3.08 -0.55 12.34
C VAL A 26 1.78 0.21 12.06
N LEU A 27 1.72 0.99 10.98
CA LEU A 27 0.53 1.78 10.63
C LEU A 27 -0.62 0.94 10.05
N ASP A 28 -0.31 -0.15 9.37
CA ASP A 28 -1.30 -1.05 8.76
C ASP A 28 -0.76 -2.48 8.61
N ILE A 29 -1.66 -3.47 8.60
CA ILE A 29 -1.37 -4.89 8.39
C ILE A 29 -2.36 -5.47 7.39
N LYS A 30 -1.87 -6.00 6.26
CA LYS A 30 -2.71 -6.62 5.24
C LYS A 30 -2.21 -8.00 4.83
N LEU A 31 -3.08 -9.00 4.92
CA LEU A 31 -2.85 -10.32 4.31
C LEU A 31 -2.85 -10.18 2.78
N ILE A 32 -1.83 -10.73 2.11
CA ILE A 32 -1.63 -10.61 0.65
C ILE A 32 -1.44 -11.95 -0.08
N GLY A 33 -1.36 -13.07 0.65
CA GLY A 33 -1.22 -14.42 0.08
C GLY A 33 -2.43 -15.30 0.40
N THR A 34 -2.85 -16.11 -0.57
CA THR A 34 -4.02 -17.01 -0.48
C THR A 34 -3.64 -18.43 -0.08
N THR A 35 -2.63 -19.02 -0.74
CA THR A 35 -2.15 -20.40 -0.46
C THR A 35 -1.11 -20.45 0.66
N GLN A 36 -0.42 -19.34 0.91
CA GLN A 36 0.48 -19.14 2.04
C GLN A 36 0.15 -17.79 2.65
N GLU A 37 -0.04 -17.75 3.97
CA GLU A 37 -0.25 -16.51 4.69
C GLU A 37 1.01 -15.64 4.61
N ARG A 38 0.90 -14.50 3.95
CA ARG A 38 1.96 -13.50 3.86
C ARG A 38 1.36 -12.16 4.26
N TYR A 39 1.84 -11.58 5.36
CA TYR A 39 1.40 -10.26 5.80
C TYR A 39 2.34 -9.18 5.25
N ARG A 40 1.77 -8.17 4.61
CA ARG A 40 2.43 -6.89 4.33
C ARG A 40 2.12 -5.93 5.48
N LEU A 41 3.16 -5.28 5.97
CA LEU A 41 3.08 -4.21 6.97
C LEU A 41 3.34 -2.87 6.28
N THR A 42 2.75 -1.80 6.81
CA THR A 42 3.21 -0.43 6.55
C THR A 42 3.94 0.03 7.81
N LEU A 43 5.26 0.25 7.72
CA LEU A 43 6.08 0.71 8.84
C LEU A 43 6.28 2.23 8.80
N SER A 44 6.47 2.86 9.95
CA SER A 44 6.72 4.29 10.14
C SER A 44 7.87 4.54 11.13
N ASP A 45 8.72 5.52 10.83
CA ASP A 45 9.77 6.04 11.73
C ASP A 45 9.47 7.46 12.24
N SER A 46 8.19 7.84 12.27
CA SER A 46 7.58 9.16 12.57
C SER A 46 7.67 10.23 11.47
N GLU A 47 8.63 10.11 10.54
CA GLU A 47 8.81 11.06 9.42
C GLU A 47 8.41 10.44 8.07
N SER A 48 8.78 9.17 7.88
CA SER A 48 8.63 8.41 6.65
C SER A 48 7.83 7.13 6.86
N THR A 49 7.44 6.49 5.76
CA THR A 49 6.82 5.16 5.74
C THR A 49 7.34 4.30 4.61
N GLN A 50 7.42 2.98 4.88
CA GLN A 50 7.88 1.97 3.94
C GLN A 50 6.96 0.75 3.98
N GLN A 51 6.79 0.09 2.84
CA GLN A 51 6.17 -1.23 2.80
C GLN A 51 7.17 -2.30 3.24
N ALA A 52 6.74 -3.17 4.15
CA ALA A 52 7.52 -4.29 4.63
C ALA A 52 6.76 -5.61 4.44
N MET A 53 7.49 -6.71 4.26
CA MET A 53 6.95 -8.06 4.30
C MET A 53 7.36 -8.77 5.58
N LEU A 54 6.40 -9.40 6.24
CA LEU A 54 6.64 -10.22 7.41
C LEU A 54 7.11 -11.63 6.98
N ALA A 55 8.20 -12.13 7.55
CA ALA A 55 8.58 -13.53 7.38
C ALA A 55 7.51 -14.47 7.95
N THR A 56 7.23 -15.58 7.27
CA THR A 56 6.14 -16.50 7.63
C THR A 56 6.27 -17.08 9.05
N GLN A 57 7.50 -17.24 9.54
CA GLN A 57 7.81 -17.65 10.92
C GLN A 57 7.31 -16.68 12.01
N LEU A 58 6.93 -15.45 11.63
CA LEU A 58 6.38 -14.44 12.54
C LEU A 58 4.87 -14.25 12.39
N ASN A 59 4.21 -14.98 11.47
CA ASN A 59 2.76 -14.86 11.20
C ASN A 59 1.92 -14.98 12.48
N ASP A 60 2.31 -15.87 13.39
CA ASP A 60 1.56 -16.12 14.62
C ASP A 60 1.59 -14.92 15.59
N ARG A 61 2.59 -14.02 15.48
CA ARG A 61 2.59 -12.74 16.22
C ARG A 61 1.44 -11.82 15.77
N VAL A 62 1.05 -11.89 14.51
CA VAL A 62 -0.13 -11.17 13.97
C VAL A 62 -1.42 -11.88 14.40
N LYS A 63 -1.50 -13.21 14.21
CA LYS A 63 -2.70 -13.99 14.57
C LYS A 63 -3.07 -13.92 16.05
N THR A 64 -2.08 -13.93 16.93
CA THR A 64 -2.27 -13.79 18.39
C THR A 64 -2.55 -12.35 18.84
N GLY A 65 -2.58 -11.38 17.91
CA GLY A 65 -2.77 -9.96 18.23
C GLY A 65 -1.62 -9.34 19.04
N ARG A 66 -0.46 -10.01 19.10
CA ARG A 66 0.78 -9.55 19.74
C ARG A 66 1.46 -8.45 18.92
N VAL A 67 1.27 -8.44 17.60
CA VAL A 67 1.47 -7.29 16.71
C VAL A 67 0.16 -7.05 15.96
N ARG A 68 -0.30 -5.80 15.99
CA ARG A 68 -1.56 -5.34 15.43
C ARG A 68 -1.36 -3.98 14.75
N LYS A 69 -2.44 -3.40 14.22
CA LYS A 69 -2.41 -2.01 13.74
C LYS A 69 -2.05 -1.06 14.89
N THR A 70 -1.25 -0.05 14.59
CA THR A 70 -0.64 0.95 15.48
C THR A 70 0.31 0.45 16.57
N SER A 71 0.63 -0.85 16.62
CA SER A 71 1.71 -1.38 17.48
C SER A 71 3.04 -0.68 17.23
N VAL A 72 3.82 -0.46 18.29
CA VAL A 72 5.23 -0.06 18.19
C VAL A 72 6.11 -1.28 18.41
N ILE A 73 6.94 -1.57 17.42
CA ILE A 73 7.83 -2.73 17.37
C ILE A 73 9.29 -2.27 17.30
N GLN A 74 10.20 -3.11 17.77
CA GLN A 74 11.62 -2.96 17.49
C GLN A 74 12.05 -4.04 16.51
N LEU A 75 12.69 -3.64 15.40
CA LEU A 75 13.25 -4.60 14.46
C LEU A 75 14.54 -5.18 15.06
N ILE A 76 14.68 -6.50 15.04
CA ILE A 76 15.82 -7.22 15.63
C ILE A 76 16.71 -7.81 14.53
N GLU A 77 16.08 -8.41 13.52
CA GLU A 77 16.72 -8.93 12.30
C GLU A 77 15.81 -8.62 11.10
N TYR A 78 16.38 -8.03 10.07
CA TYR A 78 15.66 -7.65 8.86
C TYR A 78 16.66 -7.47 7.71
N ILE A 79 16.16 -7.45 6.48
CA ILE A 79 16.94 -7.10 5.29
C ILE A 79 16.19 -6.05 4.46
N CYS A 80 16.93 -5.18 3.78
CA CYS A 80 16.38 -4.37 2.69
C CYS A 80 16.54 -5.16 1.38
N SER A 81 15.51 -5.18 0.52
CA SER A 81 15.54 -5.86 -0.77
C SER A 81 14.81 -5.04 -1.84
N THR A 82 15.43 -4.90 -3.02
CA THR A 82 14.85 -4.13 -4.13
C THR A 82 14.01 -5.05 -5.01
N VAL A 83 12.72 -4.76 -5.14
CA VAL A 83 11.75 -5.51 -5.96
C VAL A 83 11.07 -4.54 -6.91
N GLN A 84 11.10 -4.82 -8.22
CA GLN A 84 10.51 -3.94 -9.26
C GLN A 84 10.96 -2.46 -9.13
N ASN A 85 12.26 -2.26 -8.89
CA ASN A 85 12.89 -0.94 -8.68
C ASN A 85 12.31 -0.13 -7.50
N ARG A 86 11.80 -0.82 -6.47
CA ARG A 86 11.37 -0.24 -5.19
C ARG A 86 11.97 -1.00 -4.02
N LYS A 87 12.33 -0.32 -2.94
CA LYS A 87 12.86 -0.97 -1.72
C LYS A 87 11.73 -1.52 -0.84
N ILE A 88 11.93 -2.73 -0.33
CA ILE A 88 11.01 -3.43 0.58
C ILE A 88 11.84 -3.97 1.76
N ILE A 89 11.36 -3.73 2.97
CA ILE A 89 11.97 -4.29 4.19
C ILE A 89 11.38 -5.69 4.41
N VAL A 90 12.20 -6.71 4.57
CA VAL A 90 11.75 -8.05 4.98
C VAL A 90 12.10 -8.25 6.45
N VAL A 91 11.08 -8.36 7.30
CA VAL A 91 11.23 -8.50 8.75
C VAL A 91 11.39 -9.97 9.10
N LEU A 92 12.57 -10.36 9.58
CA LEU A 92 12.94 -11.73 9.93
C LEU A 92 12.71 -11.99 11.44
N ASN A 93 13.00 -11.01 12.28
CA ASN A 93 12.76 -11.03 13.72
C ASN A 93 12.44 -9.62 14.26
N MET A 94 11.51 -9.53 15.21
CA MET A 94 11.05 -8.29 15.83
C MET A 94 10.44 -8.54 17.21
N GLU A 95 10.39 -7.51 18.04
CA GLU A 95 9.68 -7.53 19.33
C GLU A 95 8.63 -6.41 19.43
N THR A 96 7.49 -6.71 20.06
CA THR A 96 6.47 -5.69 20.36
C THR A 96 6.86 -4.95 21.63
N ILE A 97 7.21 -3.67 21.50
CA ILE A 97 7.47 -2.80 22.65
C ILE A 97 6.14 -2.30 23.24
N ILE A 98 5.20 -1.91 22.38
CA ILE A 98 3.87 -1.44 22.79
C ILE A 98 2.82 -2.05 21.85
N PRO A 99 1.79 -2.75 22.36
CA PRO A 99 0.82 -3.44 21.52
C PRO A 99 -0.08 -2.47 20.74
N GLU A 100 -0.36 -1.28 21.27
CA GLU A 100 -1.28 -0.31 20.66
C GLU A 100 -0.88 1.10 21.08
N CYS A 101 -0.85 2.04 20.13
CA CYS A 101 -0.47 3.43 20.35
C CYS A 101 -1.24 4.36 19.40
N GLU A 102 -1.24 5.66 19.64
CA GLU A 102 -1.68 6.64 18.63
C GLU A 102 -0.64 6.76 17.52
N ILE A 103 -0.99 7.32 16.36
CA ILE A 103 -0.03 7.47 15.25
C ILE A 103 1.00 8.54 15.62
N ILE A 104 2.29 8.15 15.65
CA ILE A 104 3.38 9.01 16.08
C ILE A 104 3.95 9.78 14.87
N GLY A 105 4.02 11.11 14.99
CA GLY A 105 4.59 12.00 13.99
C GLY A 105 3.64 12.34 12.84
N ASN A 106 4.19 12.67 11.66
CA ASN A 106 3.43 12.91 10.44
C ASN A 106 4.01 12.08 9.28
N PRO A 107 3.87 10.74 9.34
CA PRO A 107 4.45 9.80 8.38
C PRO A 107 4.12 10.10 6.91
N LYS A 108 5.12 10.44 6.12
CA LYS A 108 5.01 10.61 4.66
C LYS A 108 5.27 9.29 3.94
N VAL A 109 4.62 9.06 2.80
CA VAL A 109 4.97 7.94 1.91
C VAL A 109 6.24 8.28 1.16
N ILE A 110 7.30 7.47 1.32
CA ILE A 110 8.45 7.55 0.43
C ILE A 110 8.02 7.02 -0.94
N VAL A 111 7.65 7.94 -1.82
CA VAL A 111 7.70 7.71 -3.25
C VAL A 111 9.16 7.88 -3.66
N GLU A 112 9.83 6.78 -4.04
CA GLU A 112 11.12 6.86 -4.72
C GLU A 112 10.89 7.55 -6.08
N SER A 113 11.08 8.88 -6.09
CA SER A 113 10.81 9.75 -7.23
C SER A 113 11.74 9.44 -8.40
N ASN A 114 11.30 8.51 -9.24
CA ASN A 114 11.95 8.22 -10.51
C ASN A 114 12.01 9.51 -11.35
N LEU A 115 13.20 9.89 -11.82
CA LEU A 115 13.46 11.20 -12.43
C LEU A 115 12.81 11.30 -13.82
N GLY A 116 11.54 11.70 -13.85
CA GLY A 116 10.75 11.87 -15.07
C GLY A 116 9.73 13.00 -14.95
N ALA A 117 9.87 14.00 -15.84
CA ALA A 117 8.90 15.08 -16.11
C ALA A 117 8.47 15.98 -14.94
N GLN A 118 9.23 17.07 -14.77
CA GLN A 118 8.84 18.32 -14.11
C GLN A 118 7.46 18.86 -14.57
N LYS A 119 6.52 19.07 -13.63
CA LYS A 119 5.85 20.39 -13.49
C LYS A 119 5.15 20.65 -12.14
N THR A 120 5.69 21.64 -11.45
CA THR A 120 5.13 22.56 -10.43
C THR A 120 3.63 22.49 -10.08
N THR A 121 3.37 22.45 -8.77
CA THR A 121 2.10 22.77 -8.10
C THR A 121 1.84 24.27 -7.95
N SER A 122 0.57 24.68 -7.84
CA SER A 122 0.16 25.82 -7.00
C SER A 122 -1.32 25.74 -6.57
N ASN A 123 -1.62 26.21 -5.37
CA ASN A 123 -2.98 26.26 -4.79
C ASN A 123 -3.64 27.62 -5.07
N GLY A 124 -4.98 27.70 -4.99
CA GLY A 124 -5.67 28.99 -4.98
C GLY A 124 -7.20 28.87 -5.13
N ALA A 125 -7.92 28.63 -4.03
CA ALA A 125 -9.38 28.60 -4.02
C ALA A 125 -9.95 29.95 -3.56
N SER A 126 -10.43 30.78 -4.50
CA SER A 126 -11.09 32.05 -4.17
C SER A 126 -11.92 32.63 -5.33
N GLY A 127 -13.22 32.88 -5.09
CA GLY A 127 -13.90 34.06 -5.63
C GLY A 127 -14.74 33.93 -6.91
N SER A 128 -16.06 33.91 -6.72
CA SER A 128 -17.09 34.44 -7.63
C SER A 128 -17.40 33.71 -8.95
N ALA A 129 -18.59 34.01 -9.48
CA ALA A 129 -19.17 33.43 -10.68
C ALA A 129 -19.42 34.50 -11.75
N ASN A 130 -19.58 34.08 -13.01
CA ASN A 130 -20.40 34.83 -13.96
C ASN A 130 -20.95 33.96 -15.10
N LEU A 131 -21.97 34.47 -15.80
CA LEU A 131 -22.71 33.79 -16.88
C LEU A 131 -22.18 34.24 -18.26
N GLY A 132 -22.39 33.43 -19.31
CA GLY A 132 -22.10 33.83 -20.70
C GLY A 132 -22.50 32.77 -21.74
N ASN A 133 -23.14 33.19 -22.83
CA ASN A 133 -23.71 32.32 -23.88
C ASN A 133 -22.94 32.36 -25.21
N ASN A 134 -23.33 31.47 -26.13
CA ASN A 134 -23.00 31.35 -27.56
C ASN A 134 -21.59 30.81 -27.92
N GLY A 135 -21.42 30.11 -29.06
CA GLY A 135 -22.45 29.55 -29.96
C GLY A 135 -22.09 29.55 -31.46
N ASN A 136 -21.54 28.44 -31.97
CA ASN A 136 -21.54 27.98 -33.38
C ASN A 136 -21.09 26.50 -33.36
N LEU A 137 -21.72 25.50 -33.99
CA LEU A 137 -22.29 25.33 -35.34
C LEU A 137 -21.31 24.80 -36.42
N SER A 138 -20.90 23.55 -36.26
CA SER A 138 -20.72 22.56 -37.32
C SER A 138 -20.86 21.15 -36.68
N ALA A 139 -21.73 20.24 -37.14
CA ALA A 139 -21.75 19.55 -38.44
C ALA A 139 -20.53 18.59 -38.58
N GLN A 140 -20.66 17.28 -38.83
CA GLN A 140 -21.84 16.50 -39.28
C GLN A 140 -21.58 14.97 -39.25
N ARG A 141 -22.60 14.15 -38.89
CA ARG A 141 -22.73 12.67 -39.14
C ARG A 141 -21.69 11.73 -38.47
N SER A 142 -21.93 10.42 -38.30
CA SER A 142 -23.15 9.56 -38.32
C SER A 142 -22.85 8.16 -37.75
N ALA A 143 -23.86 7.28 -37.73
CA ALA A 143 -23.83 5.84 -37.41
C ALA A 143 -23.84 5.47 -35.91
N GLN A 144 -25.05 5.21 -35.42
CA GLN A 144 -25.37 4.61 -34.13
C GLN A 144 -25.99 3.22 -34.41
N ALA A 145 -25.58 2.18 -33.69
CA ALA A 145 -26.15 0.83 -33.80
C ALA A 145 -26.31 0.23 -32.40
N SER A 146 -27.55 -0.10 -32.02
CA SER A 146 -27.93 -0.39 -30.63
C SER A 146 -28.75 -1.67 -30.54
N PHE A 147 -28.12 -2.79 -30.16
CA PHE A 147 -28.80 -4.05 -29.87
C PHE A 147 -28.03 -4.86 -28.81
N ALA A 148 -28.62 -5.72 -28.00
CA ALA A 148 -29.94 -5.76 -27.34
C ALA A 148 -29.89 -6.93 -26.34
N ASN A 149 -30.48 -6.79 -25.15
CA ASN A 149 -30.52 -7.87 -24.15
C ASN A 149 -31.45 -9.02 -24.60
N SER A 150 -31.05 -10.28 -24.33
CA SER A 150 -31.95 -11.44 -24.42
C SER A 150 -31.60 -12.54 -23.39
N LYS A 151 -32.64 -13.24 -22.91
CA LYS A 151 -32.56 -14.43 -22.05
C LYS A 151 -33.17 -15.64 -22.78
N ASN A 152 -32.50 -16.79 -22.75
CA ASN A 152 -33.06 -18.16 -22.65
C ASN A 152 -31.87 -19.13 -22.48
N LEU A 153 -31.82 -20.12 -21.59
CA LEU A 153 -32.72 -21.23 -21.17
C LEU A 153 -32.54 -22.56 -21.94
N SER A 154 -32.26 -23.61 -21.16
CA SER A 154 -32.74 -25.02 -21.28
C SER A 154 -32.06 -26.03 -22.24
N ALA A 155 -32.29 -27.32 -21.93
CA ALA A 155 -31.86 -28.59 -22.59
C ALA A 155 -30.33 -28.93 -22.51
N GLN A 156 -29.86 -30.13 -22.14
CA GLN A 156 -30.09 -31.51 -22.67
C GLN A 156 -29.61 -31.66 -24.13
N ASN A 157 -28.87 -32.68 -24.59
CA ASN A 157 -28.16 -33.84 -24.00
C ASN A 157 -27.01 -34.22 -25.01
N SER A 158 -26.06 -35.17 -24.87
CA SER A 158 -25.77 -36.30 -23.96
C SER A 158 -24.23 -36.29 -23.66
N GLY A 159 -23.48 -37.30 -23.18
CA GLY A 159 -23.73 -38.70 -22.84
C GLY A 159 -23.36 -39.72 -23.93
N ASP A 160 -22.06 -39.94 -24.19
CA ASP A 160 -21.52 -41.05 -24.99
C ASP A 160 -20.15 -41.49 -24.42
N ALA A 161 -19.83 -42.78 -24.48
CA ALA A 161 -18.64 -43.37 -23.85
C ALA A 161 -17.93 -44.33 -24.82
N LYS A 162 -16.73 -43.97 -25.27
CA LYS A 162 -15.92 -44.84 -26.13
C LYS A 162 -15.00 -45.78 -25.36
N LYS A 163 -15.13 -47.03 -25.77
CA LYS A 163 -14.42 -48.25 -25.40
C LYS A 163 -13.22 -48.47 -26.34
#